data_AF-B5VXE6-F1
#
_entry.id   AF-B5VXE6-F1
#
_cell.length_a   1.000
_cell.length_b   1.000
_cell.length_c   1.000
_cell.angle_alpha   90.00
_cell.angle_beta   90.00
_cell.angle_gamma   90.00
#
_symmetry.space_group_name_H-M   'P 1'
#
loop_
_entity.id
_entity.type
_entity.pdbx_description
1 polymer ?
#
loop_
_entity_poly.entity_id
_entity_poly.type
_entity_poly.pdbx_seq_one_letter_code
_entity_poly.pdbx_strand_id
1 'polypeptide(L)' 'MGVLFPTRCAAMDEQRVQAYLSLIQELLNCPGEALQILNSHLELVDEGFVQVCEWVAAQLQGV' A
#
# COMPACT_ATOMS: atom_id res chain seq x y z
N MET A 1 -15.94 11.98 -18.45
CA MET A 1 -14.85 11.09 -17.99
C MET A 1 -15.45 10.25 -16.86
N GLY A 2 -16.24 9.21 -17.11
CA GLY A 2 -15.81 7.88 -17.58
C GLY A 2 -15.05 7.21 -16.43
N VAL A 3 -15.66 6.42 -15.55
CA VAL A 3 -16.10 5.01 -15.70
C VAL A 3 -17.24 4.73 -14.69
N LEU A 4 -18.38 4.09 -14.99
CA LEU A 4 -18.69 2.77 -15.55
C LEU A 4 -18.48 1.56 -14.58
N PHE A 5 -19.34 1.49 -13.54
CA PHE A 5 -19.96 0.26 -12.98
C PHE A 5 -19.02 -0.83 -12.34
N PRO A 6 -19.52 -2.02 -11.92
CA PRO A 6 -19.98 -2.30 -10.56
C PRO A 6 -19.35 -3.59 -9.97
N THR A 7 -18.59 -3.54 -8.88
CA THR A 7 -18.11 -4.81 -8.29
C THR A 7 -17.96 -4.72 -6.79
N ARG A 8 -18.99 -5.17 -6.08
CA ARG A 8 -19.01 -5.39 -4.63
C ARG A 8 -18.02 -6.50 -4.17
N CYS A 9 -17.20 -7.04 -5.06
CA CYS A 9 -16.20 -8.07 -4.76
C CYS A 9 -14.75 -7.67 -5.11
N ALA A 10 -14.52 -6.71 -6.01
CA ALA A 10 -13.16 -6.21 -6.34
C ALA A 10 -12.70 -5.08 -5.38
N ALA A 11 -13.66 -4.38 -4.76
CA ALA A 11 -13.38 -3.27 -3.86
C ALA A 11 -12.56 -3.65 -2.61
N MET A 12 -12.61 -4.91 -2.15
CA MET A 12 -11.81 -5.36 -1.01
C MET A 12 -10.31 -5.37 -1.33
N ASP A 13 -9.93 -5.89 -2.50
CA ASP A 13 -8.53 -5.93 -2.93
C ASP A 13 -8.01 -4.52 -3.24
N GLU A 14 -8.81 -3.68 -3.89
CA GLU A 14 -8.43 -2.28 -4.17
C GLU A 14 -8.29 -1.46 -2.88
N GLN A 15 -9.17 -1.64 -1.89
CA GLN A 15 -9.02 -1.01 -0.57
C GLN A 15 -7.76 -1.47 0.14
N ARG A 16 -7.42 -2.76 0.07
CA ARG A 16 -6.20 -3.32 0.67
C ARG A 16 -4.96 -2.73 0.01
N VAL A 17 -4.92 -2.70 -1.32
CA VAL A 17 -3.80 -2.11 -2.08
C VAL A 17 -3.66 -0.62 -1.76
N GLN A 18 -4.77 0.11 -1.67
CA GLN A 18 -4.72 1.52 -1.29
C GLN A 18 -4.25 1.73 0.14
N ALA A 19 -4.64 0.86 1.08
CA ALA A 19 -4.15 0.89 2.45
C ALA A 19 -2.64 0.60 2.51
N TYR A 20 -2.13 -0.35 1.72
CA TYR A 20 -0.69 -0.60 1.59
C TYR A 20 0.05 0.61 1.04
N LEU A 21 -0.45 1.22 -0.03
CA LEU A 21 0.16 2.42 -0.62
C LEU A 21 0.20 3.58 0.36
N SER A 22 -0.89 3.79 1.11
CA SER A 22 -0.95 4.82 2.15
C SER A 22 0.09 4.57 3.24
N LEU A 23 0.21 3.32 3.71
CA LEU A 23 1.20 2.91 4.70
C LEU A 23 2.63 3.11 4.19
N ILE A 24 2.94 2.68 2.96
CA ILE A 24 4.25 2.86 2.31
C ILE A 24 4.61 4.33 2.20
N GLN A 25 3.63 5.17 1.82
CA GLN A 25 3.84 6.60 1.70
C GLN A 25 4.16 7.25 3.06
N GLU A 26 3.49 6.81 4.12
CA GLU A 26 3.75 7.25 5.49
C GLU A 26 5.16 6.84 5.96
N LEU A 27 5.58 5.61 5.64
CA LEU A 27 6.94 5.12 5.91
C LEU A 27 8.01 5.92 5.14
N LEU A 28 7.74 6.26 3.88
CA LEU A 28 8.64 7.08 3.05
C LEU A 28 8.74 8.52 3.55
N ASN A 29 7.65 9.07 4.09
CA ASN A 29 7.61 10.45 4.61
C ASN A 29 8.29 10.56 5.99
N CYS A 30 8.15 9.53 6.85
CA CYS A 30 8.68 9.52 8.21
C CYS A 30 9.46 8.22 8.52
N PRO A 31 10.73 8.09 8.09
CA PRO A 31 11.53 6.89 8.36
C PRO A 31 11.85 6.69 9.85
N GLY A 32 11.79 7.76 10.67
CA GLY A 32 12.05 7.68 12.12
C GLY A 32 10.97 6.95 12.92
N GLU A 33 9.75 6.92 12.43
CA GLU A 33 8.59 6.27 13.08
C GLU A 33 8.12 5.03 12.34
N ALA A 34 8.90 4.56 11.36
CA ALA A 34 8.55 3.45 10.51
C ALA A 34 8.11 2.21 11.30
N LEU A 35 8.84 1.85 12.36
CA LEU A 35 8.50 0.71 13.22
C LEU A 35 7.18 0.89 13.98
N GLN A 36 6.82 2.12 14.36
CA GLN A 36 5.61 2.39 15.12
C GLN A 36 4.39 2.37 14.21
N ILE A 37 4.53 2.95 13.01
CA ILE A 37 3.55 2.91 11.92
C ILE A 37 3.28 1.46 11.49
N LEU A 38 4.33 0.65 11.31
CA LEU A 38 4.21 -0.77 10.94
C LEU A 38 3.55 -1.60 12.07
N ASN A 39 3.88 -1.31 13.33
CA ASN A 39 3.25 -1.97 14.49
C ASN A 39 1.75 -1.67 14.59
N SER A 40 1.33 -0.43 14.30
CA SER A 40 -0.09 -0.06 14.29
C SER A 40 -0.88 -0.71 13.16
N HIS A 41 -0.21 -1.15 12.09
CA HIS A 41 -0.83 -1.70 10.88
C HIS A 41 -0.40 -3.13 10.58
N LEU A 42 -0.08 -3.94 11.60
CA LEU A 42 0.36 -5.33 11.43
C LEU A 42 -0.62 -6.18 10.60
N GLU A 43 -1.91 -5.88 10.61
CA GLU A 43 -2.94 -6.54 9.78
C GLU A 43 -2.76 -6.29 8.27
N LEU A 44 -2.07 -5.21 7.91
CA LEU A 44 -1.73 -4.86 6.53
C LEU A 44 -0.34 -5.40 6.14
N VAL A 45 0.51 -5.76 7.10
CA VAL A 45 1.88 -6.26 6.86
C VAL A 45 1.82 -7.75 6.53
N ASP A 46 1.39 -8.04 5.31
CA ASP A 46 1.30 -9.40 4.76
C ASP A 46 2.15 -9.51 3.47
N GLU A 47 2.16 -10.68 2.82
CA GLU A 47 2.93 -10.93 1.60
C GLU A 47 2.56 -9.94 0.48
N GLY A 48 1.28 -9.58 0.38
CA GLY A 48 0.81 -8.57 -0.57
C GLY A 48 1.39 -7.17 -0.32
N PHE A 49 1.63 -6.79 0.94
CA PHE A 49 2.24 -5.49 1.26
C PHE A 49 3.71 -5.43 0.85
N VAL A 50 4.45 -6.53 1.05
CA VAL A 50 5.85 -6.63 0.61
C VAL A 50 5.93 -6.49 -0.91
N GLN A 51 5.02 -7.12 -1.64
CA GLN A 51 4.98 -7.06 -3.10
C GLN A 51 4.70 -5.64 -3.63
N VAL A 52 3.82 -4.88 -2.95
CA VAL A 52 3.57 -3.47 -3.28
C VAL A 52 4.77 -2.60 -2.88
N CYS A 53 5.44 -2.87 -1.75
CA CYS A 53 6.69 -2.20 -1.38
C CYS A 53 7.75 -2.33 -2.47
N GLU A 54 7.97 -3.56 -2.97
CA GLU A 54 8.93 -3.81 -4.05
C GLU A 54 8.56 -3.07 -5.33
N TRP A 55 7.28 -3.08 -5.71
CA TRP A 55 6.82 -2.35 -6.89
C TRP A 55 7.00 -0.82 -6.76
N VAL A 56 6.73 -0.26 -5.58
CA VAL A 56 6.97 1.17 -5.31
C VAL A 56 8.48 1.47 -5.31
N ALA A 57 9.29 0.62 -4.71
CA ALA A 57 10.74 0.76 -4.72
C ALA A 57 11.30 0.73 -6.15
N ALA A 58 10.84 -0.20 -7.00
CA ALA A 58 11.23 -0.27 -8.40
C ALA A 58 10.88 1.01 -9.18
N GLN A 59 9.70 1.59 -8.94
CA GLN A 59 9.31 2.86 -9.56
C GLN A 59 10.15 4.04 -9.09
N LEU A 60 10.48 4.10 -7.79
CA LEU A 60 11.36 5.14 -7.25
C LEU A 60 12.81 4.99 -7.75
N GLN A 61 13.22 3.78 -8.09
CA GLN A 61 14.53 3.48 -8.69
C GLN A 61 14.61 3.83 -10.18
N GLY A 62 13.49 4.13 -10.85
CA GLY A 62 13.49 4.67 -12.22
C GLY A 62 14.12 3.76 -13.27
N VAL A 63 13.81 2.45 -13.23
CA VAL A 63 14.20 1.48 -14.27
C VAL A 63 13.21 1.38 -15.40
#